data_AF-A0A535REF6-F1
#
_entry.id   AF-A0A535REF6-F1
#
_cell.length_a   1.000
_cell.length_b   1.000
_cell.length_c   1.000
_cell.angle_alpha   90.00
_cell.angle_beta   90.00
_cell.angle_gamma   90.00
#
_symmetry.space_group_name_H-M   'P 1'
#
loop_
_entity.id
_entity.type
_entity.pdbx_description
1 polymer ?
#
loop_
_entity_poly.entity_id
_entity_poly.type
_entity_poly.pdbx_seq_one_letter_code
_entity_poly.pdbx_strand_id
1 'polypeptide(L)'
;MSQQNPPIEPNLRLSLNDLAVLRSVICGYLAYVRRTVLPAQQPRVQLHLLDSLYQRLSGIPPNALEVQIPLYVPEIRALESALLGFAAFVRQKVPPSKDRDETLQDLERFRQQLVAMLPKE
;
A
#
# COMPACT_ATOMS: atom_id res chain seq x y z
N MET A 1 29.17 4.99 -23.16
CA MET A 1 28.48 3.94 -22.39
C MET A 1 27.72 4.62 -21.27
N SER A 2 26.43 4.85 -21.46
CA SER A 2 25.60 5.55 -20.48
C SER A 2 25.43 4.64 -19.26
N GLN A 3 26.01 5.03 -18.12
CA GLN A 3 25.72 4.37 -16.85
C GLN A 3 24.26 4.68 -16.50
N GLN A 4 23.37 3.75 -16.83
CA GLN A 4 22.03 3.73 -16.28
C GLN A 4 22.21 3.42 -14.79
N ASN A 5 22.12 4.44 -13.94
CA ASN A 5 21.89 4.22 -12.52
C ASN A 5 20.68 3.28 -12.41
N PRO A 6 20.77 2.16 -11.65
CA PRO A 6 19.59 1.36 -11.41
C PRO A 6 18.52 2.29 -10.82
N PRO A 7 17.25 2.18 -11.25
CA PRO A 7 16.18 2.93 -10.62
C PRO A 7 16.29 2.69 -9.11
N ILE A 8 16.28 3.76 -8.32
CA ILE A 8 16.33 3.63 -6.87
C ILE A 8 15.11 2.80 -6.48
N GLU A 9 15.36 1.56 -6.05
CA GLU A 9 14.35 0.65 -5.49
C GLU A 9 14.37 0.88 -3.98
N PRO A 10 13.53 1.77 -3.44
CA PRO A 10 13.36 1.88 -2.00
C PRO A 10 12.97 0.51 -1.44
N ASN A 11 13.77 0.03 -0.50
CA ASN A 11 13.53 -1.23 0.18
C ASN A 11 12.70 -0.96 1.42
N LEU A 12 11.45 -1.40 1.38
CA LEU A 12 10.56 -1.35 2.54
C LEU A 12 10.86 -2.54 3.43
N ARG A 13 11.27 -2.27 4.67
CA ARG A 13 11.40 -3.29 5.73
C ARG A 13 10.07 -3.42 6.44
N LEU A 14 9.53 -4.63 6.46
CA LEU A 14 8.28 -4.95 7.14
C LEU A 14 8.48 -6.10 8.10
N SER A 15 7.85 -5.99 9.28
CA SER A 15 7.57 -7.17 10.10
C SER A 15 6.44 -8.01 9.48
N LEU A 16 6.26 -9.26 9.92
CA LEU A 16 5.12 -10.09 9.49
C LEU A 16 3.77 -9.44 9.78
N ASN A 17 3.65 -8.74 10.91
CA ASN A 17 2.41 -8.07 11.28
C ASN A 17 2.11 -6.93 10.30
N ASP A 18 3.11 -6.12 9.97
CA ASP A 18 2.96 -5.03 9.01
C ASP A 18 2.67 -5.55 7.60
N LEU A 19 3.25 -6.70 7.23
CA LEU A 19 2.95 -7.39 5.98
C LEU A 19 1.47 -7.80 5.90
N ALA A 20 0.92 -8.37 6.98
CA ALA A 20 -0.49 -8.76 7.05
C ALA A 20 -1.42 -7.53 6.97
N VAL A 21 -1.06 -6.44 7.64
CA VAL A 21 -1.77 -5.16 7.53
C VAL A 21 -1.74 -4.63 6.10
N LEU A 22 -0.58 -4.62 5.44
CA LEU A 22 -0.43 -4.13 4.08
C LEU A 22 -1.28 -4.94 3.09
N ARG A 23 -1.27 -6.27 3.21
CA ARG A 23 -2.14 -7.17 2.43
C ARG A 23 -3.62 -6.83 2.64
N SER A 24 -4.01 -6.55 3.89
CA SER A 24 -5.39 -6.21 4.24
C SER A 24 -5.81 -4.85 3.67
N VAL A 25 -4.92 -3.85 3.69
CA VAL A 25 -5.13 -2.55 3.05
C VAL A 25 -5.35 -2.70 1.55
N ILE A 26 -4.47 -3.46 0.87
CA ILE A 26 -4.59 -3.69 -0.57
C ILE A 26 -5.91 -4.39 -0.89
N CYS A 27 -6.23 -5.49 -0.21
CA CYS A 27 -7.50 -6.19 -0.40
C CYS A 27 -8.72 -5.28 -0.13
N GLY A 28 -8.69 -4.52 0.95
CA GLY A 28 -9.76 -3.61 1.33
C GLY A 28 -9.99 -2.53 0.28
N TYR A 29 -8.92 -1.91 -0.23
CA TYR A 29 -9.01 -0.91 -1.28
C TYR A 29 -9.51 -1.48 -2.61
N LEU A 30 -9.00 -2.65 -3.04
CA LEU A 30 -9.48 -3.31 -4.26
C LEU A 30 -10.98 -3.64 -4.15
N ALA A 31 -11.43 -4.15 -3.01
CA ALA A 31 -12.84 -4.43 -2.76
C ALA A 31 -13.70 -3.15 -2.74
N TYR A 32 -13.18 -2.07 -2.14
CA TYR A 32 -13.83 -0.76 -2.12
C TYR A 32 -14.03 -0.22 -3.54
N VAL A 33 -12.96 -0.09 -4.33
CA VAL A 33 -13.01 0.47 -5.69
C VAL A 33 -13.96 -0.34 -6.59
N ARG A 34 -13.91 -1.68 -6.50
CA ARG A 34 -14.81 -2.55 -7.27
C ARG A 34 -16.29 -2.34 -6.93
N ARG A 35 -16.60 -1.88 -5.71
CA ARG A 35 -17.97 -1.66 -5.24
C ARG A 35 -18.47 -0.23 -5.43
N THR A 36 -17.57 0.77 -5.45
CA THR A 36 -17.96 2.18 -5.43
C THR A 36 -17.67 2.93 -6.74
N VAL A 37 -16.76 2.43 -7.57
CA VAL A 37 -16.34 3.10 -8.81
C VAL A 37 -16.83 2.31 -10.02
N LEU A 38 -17.51 3.00 -10.94
CA LEU A 38 -17.97 2.41 -12.20
C LEU A 38 -16.78 1.82 -12.99
N PRO A 39 -16.92 0.65 -13.65
CA PRO A 39 -15.81 -0.01 -14.35
C PRO A 39 -15.06 0.85 -15.38
N ALA A 40 -15.75 1.80 -16.02
CA ALA A 40 -15.17 2.73 -16.98
C ALA A 40 -14.26 3.80 -16.33
N GLN A 41 -14.41 4.04 -15.03
CA GLN A 41 -13.71 5.07 -14.27
C GLN A 41 -12.64 4.49 -13.33
N GLN A 42 -12.49 3.17 -13.29
CA GLN A 42 -11.53 2.52 -12.41
C GLN A 42 -10.09 2.82 -12.86
N PRO A 43 -9.17 3.13 -11.92
CA PRO A 43 -7.77 3.37 -12.23
C PRO A 43 -7.05 2.04 -12.52
N ARG A 44 -7.28 1.46 -13.71
CA ARG A 44 -6.88 0.08 -14.07
C ARG A 44 -5.39 -0.20 -13.84
N VAL A 45 -4.52 0.74 -14.20
CA VAL A 45 -3.07 0.62 -14.00
C VAL A 45 -2.73 0.49 -12.51
N GLN A 46 -3.32 1.34 -11.66
CA GLN A 46 -3.11 1.29 -10.22
C GLN A 46 -3.63 -0.02 -9.62
N LEU A 47 -4.82 -0.46 -10.01
CA LEU A 47 -5.39 -1.72 -9.53
C LEU A 47 -4.52 -2.91 -9.92
N HIS A 48 -3.96 -2.91 -11.13
CA HIS A 48 -3.04 -3.95 -11.59
C HIS A 48 -1.72 -3.95 -10.82
N LEU A 49 -1.15 -2.77 -10.53
CA LEU A 49 0.05 -2.64 -9.70
C LEU A 49 -0.19 -3.18 -8.28
N LEU A 50 -1.33 -2.83 -7.67
CA LEU A 50 -1.70 -3.30 -6.34
C LEU A 50 -1.96 -4.81 -6.30
N ASP A 51 -2.60 -5.37 -7.32
CA ASP A 51 -2.82 -6.81 -7.44
C ASP A 51 -1.49 -7.57 -7.60
N SER A 52 -0.60 -7.06 -8.46
CA SER A 52 0.74 -7.63 -8.65
C SER A 52 1.57 -7.58 -7.36
N LEU A 53 1.54 -6.45 -6.65
CA LEU A 53 2.18 -6.31 -5.34
C LEU A 53 1.58 -7.29 -4.34
N TYR A 54 0.25 -7.42 -4.26
CA TYR A 54 -0.41 -8.38 -3.37
C TYR A 54 0.05 -9.82 -3.61
N GLN A 55 0.21 -10.23 -4.88
CA GLN A 55 0.72 -11.56 -5.22
C GLN A 55 2.16 -11.73 -4.73
N ARG A 56 3.04 -10.74 -4.95
CA ARG A 56 4.43 -10.76 -4.44
C ARG A 56 4.46 -10.89 -2.92
N LEU A 57 3.63 -10.12 -2.22
CA LEU A 57 3.52 -10.15 -0.76
C LEU A 57 2.97 -11.49 -0.24
N SER A 58 2.07 -12.12 -0.99
CA SER A 58 1.46 -13.40 -0.61
C SER A 58 2.38 -14.60 -0.84
N GLY A 59 3.41 -14.45 -1.68
CA GLY A 59 4.45 -15.47 -1.88
C GLY A 59 5.49 -15.52 -0.76
N ILE A 60 5.46 -14.60 0.20
CA ILE A 60 6.41 -14.57 1.32
C ILE A 60 6.08 -15.70 2.32
N PRO A 61 7.08 -16.50 2.72
CA PRO A 61 6.90 -17.55 3.71
C PRO A 61 6.40 -17.01 5.06
N PRO A 62 5.45 -17.68 5.73
CA PRO A 62 4.91 -17.22 7.02
C PRO A 62 5.92 -17.28 8.18
N ASN A 63 7.08 -17.91 7.98
CA ASN A 63 8.16 -18.02 8.96
C ASN A 63 9.27 -16.96 8.79
N ALA A 64 9.15 -16.02 7.84
CA ALA A 64 10.10 -14.92 7.68
C ALA A 64 9.95 -13.91 8.83
N LEU A 65 10.98 -13.65 9.62
CA LEU A 65 10.90 -12.69 10.75
C LEU A 65 10.80 -11.23 10.29
N GLU A 66 11.46 -10.91 9.19
CA GLU A 66 11.50 -9.58 8.57
C GLU A 66 11.60 -9.77 7.06
N VAL A 67 10.96 -8.88 6.30
CA VAL A 67 10.97 -8.92 4.84
C VAL A 67 11.45 -7.58 4.30
N GLN A 68 12.36 -7.65 3.33
CA GLN A 68 12.74 -6.51 2.50
C GLN A 68 12.01 -6.63 1.18
N ILE A 69 11.14 -5.67 0.89
CA ILE A 69 10.37 -5.63 -0.35
C ILE A 69 10.88 -4.46 -1.18
N PRO A 70 11.48 -4.73 -2.36
CA PRO A 70 11.79 -3.68 -3.31
C PRO A 70 10.48 -3.14 -3.89
N LEU A 71 10.29 -1.83 -3.73
CA LEU A 71 9.14 -1.11 -4.28
C LEU A 71 9.59 -0.19 -5.39
N TYR A 72 8.86 -0.22 -6.51
CA TYR A 72 9.02 0.77 -7.57
C TYR A 72 8.23 2.04 -7.24
N VAL A 73 8.68 3.20 -7.76
CA VAL A 73 7.98 4.49 -7.58
C VAL A 73 6.47 4.41 -7.91
N PRO A 74 6.03 3.78 -9.01
CA PRO A 74 4.60 3.63 -9.30
C PRO A 74 3.85 2.79 -8.24
N GLU A 75 4.51 1.82 -7.63
CA GLU A 75 3.92 0.97 -6.59
C GLU A 75 3.77 1.72 -5.28
N ILE A 76 4.74 2.58 -4.94
CA ILE A 76 4.63 3.48 -3.78
C ILE A 76 3.44 4.43 -3.97
N ARG A 77 3.30 5.03 -5.15
CA ARG A 77 2.14 5.89 -5.46
C ARG A 77 0.83 5.12 -5.41
N ALA A 78 0.82 3.88 -5.91
CA ALA A 78 -0.35 3.03 -5.87
C ALA A 78 -0.76 2.69 -4.43
N LEU A 79 0.22 2.34 -3.57
CA LEU A 79 0.03 2.10 -2.14
C LEU A 79 -0.45 3.34 -1.40
N GLU A 80 0.10 4.51 -1.72
CA GLU A 80 -0.32 5.78 -1.14
C GLU A 80 -1.82 6.00 -1.35
N SER A 81 -2.32 5.85 -2.59
CA SER A 81 -3.77 6.03 -2.81
C SER A 81 -4.60 4.88 -2.26
N ALA A 82 -4.06 3.67 -2.16
CA ALA A 82 -4.73 2.56 -1.47
C ALA A 82 -4.93 2.85 0.03
N LEU A 83 -3.91 3.38 0.71
CA LEU A 83 -3.96 3.79 2.11
C LEU A 83 -4.97 4.92 2.33
N LEU A 84 -4.95 5.95 1.47
CA LEU A 84 -5.93 7.04 1.53
C LEU A 84 -7.36 6.54 1.32
N GLY A 85 -7.57 5.67 0.33
CA GLY A 85 -8.87 5.07 0.05
C GLY A 85 -9.38 4.18 1.19
N PHE A 86 -8.50 3.36 1.78
CA PHE A 86 -8.84 2.54 2.93
C PHE A 86 -9.17 3.40 4.16
N ALA A 87 -8.40 4.44 4.44
CA ALA A 87 -8.68 5.37 5.53
C ALA A 87 -10.02 6.10 5.33
N ALA A 88 -10.35 6.50 4.10
CA ALA A 88 -11.66 7.08 3.77
C ALA A 88 -12.79 6.06 4.00
N PHE A 89 -12.60 4.81 3.59
CA PHE A 89 -13.55 3.73 3.83
C PHE A 89 -13.78 3.48 5.33
N VAL A 90 -12.72 3.38 6.13
CA VAL A 90 -12.81 3.21 7.58
C VAL A 90 -13.57 4.36 8.23
N ARG A 91 -13.28 5.62 7.86
CA ARG A 91 -14.01 6.80 8.36
C ARG A 91 -15.51 6.75 8.06
N GLN A 92 -15.89 6.19 6.91
CA GLN A 92 -17.30 6.09 6.50
C GLN A 92 -18.04 4.90 7.12
N LYS A 93 -17.36 3.79 7.41
CA LYS A 93 -18.00 2.53 7.82
C LYS A 93 -17.83 2.19 9.29
N VAL A 94 -16.84 2.75 9.97
CA VAL A 94 -16.54 2.47 11.38
C VAL A 94 -16.92 3.69 12.22
N PRO A 95 -17.84 3.53 13.20
CA PRO A 95 -18.19 4.60 14.13
C PRO A 95 -16.96 5.18 14.86
N PRO A 96 -17.00 6.48 15.21
CA PRO A 96 -15.94 7.09 16.01
C PRO A 96 -15.65 6.34 17.30
N SER A 97 -14.37 6.01 17.48
CA SER A 97 -13.83 5.35 18.66
C SER A 97 -12.33 5.61 18.73
N LYS A 98 -11.77 5.47 19.94
CA LYS A 98 -10.33 5.62 20.17
C LYS A 98 -9.51 4.69 19.27
N ASP A 99 -9.86 3.41 19.23
CA ASP A 99 -9.16 2.39 18.44
C ASP A 99 -9.18 2.70 16.94
N ARG A 100 -10.32 3.21 16.42
CA ARG A 100 -10.42 3.65 15.03
C ARG A 100 -9.47 4.81 14.74
N ASP A 101 -9.46 5.81 15.62
CA ASP A 101 -8.68 7.02 15.40
C ASP A 101 -7.16 6.73 15.51
N GLU A 102 -6.76 5.85 16.44
CA GLU A 102 -5.39 5.33 16.53
C GLU A 102 -4.99 4.58 15.26
N THR A 103 -5.85 3.68 14.75
CA THR A 103 -5.61 2.96 13.48
C THR A 103 -5.43 3.93 12.30
N LEU A 104 -6.27 4.96 12.21
CA LEU A 104 -6.17 5.98 11.15
C LEU A 104 -4.88 6.79 11.26
N GLN A 105 -4.41 7.05 12.47
CA GLN A 105 -3.15 7.76 12.70
C GLN A 105 -1.94 6.90 12.34
N ASP A 106 -1.96 5.61 12.69
CA ASP A 106 -0.90 4.67 12.33
C ASP A 106 -0.80 4.51 10.80
N LEU A 107 -1.94 4.39 10.11
CA LEU A 107 -2.00 4.35 8.65
C LEU A 107 -1.41 5.62 8.00
N GLU A 108 -1.68 6.78 8.59
CA GLU A 108 -1.15 8.06 8.09
C GLU A 108 0.37 8.15 8.30
N ARG A 109 0.89 7.72 9.47
CA ARG A 109 2.33 7.65 9.72
C ARG A 109 3.02 6.72 8.71
N PHE A 110 2.43 5.56 8.45
CA PHE A 110 2.95 4.62 7.45
C PHE A 110 2.93 5.21 6.03
N ARG A 111 1.86 5.90 5.65
CA ARG A 111 1.78 6.61 4.36
C ARG A 111 2.89 7.64 4.21
N GLN A 112 3.16 8.43 5.24
CA GLN A 112 4.23 9.43 5.22
C GLN A 112 5.61 8.79 5.07
N GLN A 113 5.85 7.64 5.72
CA GLN A 113 7.09 6.88 5.54
C GLN A 113 7.26 6.39 4.10
N LEU A 114 6.20 5.87 3.47
CA LEU A 114 6.23 5.44 2.07
C LEU A 114 6.55 6.62 1.12
N VAL A 115 5.89 7.75 1.30
CA VAL A 115 6.10 8.93 0.45
C VAL A 115 7.51 9.50 0.64
N ALA A 116 8.07 9.43 1.84
CA ALA A 116 9.44 9.87 2.11
C ALA A 116 10.51 9.02 1.39
N MET A 117 10.15 7.81 0.90
CA MET A 117 11.03 6.97 0.09
C MET A 117 11.10 7.40 -1.37
N LEU A 118 10.21 8.29 -1.81
CA LEU A 118 10.22 8.79 -3.18
C LEU A 118 11.40 9.75 -3.39
N PRO A 119 12.00 9.77 -4.60
CA PRO A 119 13.01 10.76 -4.94
C PRO A 119 12.40 12.16 -4.78
N LYS A 120 13.18 13.08 -4.20
CA LYS A 120 12.82 14.50 -4.19
C LYS A 120 12.90 15.01 -5.64
N GLU A 121 11.81 15.60 -6.12
CA GLU A 121 11.74 16.28 -7.41
C GLU A 121 12.65 17.52 -7.45
#